data_AF-A0AAU5GXJ6-F1
#
_entry.id   AF-A0AAU5GXJ6-F1
#
_cell.length_a   1.000
_cell.length_b   1.000
_cell.length_c   1.000
_cell.angle_alpha   90.00
_cell.angle_beta   90.00
_cell.angle_gamma   90.00
#
_symmetry.space_group_name_H-M   'P 1'
#
loop_
_entity.id
_entity.type
_entity.pdbx_description
1 polymer ?
#
loop_
_entity_poly.entity_id
_entity_poly.type
_entity_poly.pdbx_seq_one_letter_code
_entity_poly.pdbx_strand_id
1 'polypeptide(L)'
;MPEAGMDVRVTRAGDGTVRVGGEPAGPAFTRAVLDVAGSVLTWPVLGEPGLPTAEVHDAGRAQQWLWALYGERVAVAVHRCAAGEPGGVTVAAEVTGLAGSAARLALGHWAARWWPASYVDGIPALEPDVLGLESASLTHQCQQFFDGSGNQTDDCAAELIEEHQAALDPLIHWWRAAPRPAATARRLESVLRLVADAADGAGLDGPALRRLRSALAADVDRPAGVPLDLGALFAGPGEYALTAGGPLVAGGRVIARGSGNNDWLRYPPGFVDAAEEAVSWTARAAGAHRRIEVEVVADAAAPAAAPLVAEVRVNGGRADRVPLARREDMWTGRADLHLDLPGDTVPPGIEVGVLLPGFDPGPGAPGDAAHRDTVRALARRRLADAARPRPYDAYAGPFLAEIAAAARGEDF
;
A
#
# COMPACT_ATOMS: atom_id res chain seq x y z
N MET A 1 -14.04 -23.95 -23.54
CA MET A 1 -13.00 -23.61 -24.54
C MET A 1 -11.79 -23.14 -23.75
N PRO A 2 -10.56 -23.65 -23.99
CA PRO A 2 -9.42 -23.14 -23.26
C PRO A 2 -9.17 -21.70 -23.72
N GLU A 3 -9.14 -20.76 -22.79
CA GLU A 3 -8.72 -19.38 -23.04
C GLU A 3 -7.33 -19.37 -23.68
N ALA A 4 -7.08 -18.43 -24.59
CA ALA A 4 -5.80 -18.28 -25.23
C ALA A 4 -4.71 -18.10 -24.14
N GLY A 5 -3.77 -19.05 -24.07
CA GLY A 5 -2.68 -18.98 -23.11
C GLY A 5 -1.87 -17.70 -23.33
N MET A 6 -1.58 -16.98 -22.25
CA MET A 6 -0.67 -15.84 -22.28
C MET A 6 0.74 -16.36 -22.52
N ASP A 7 1.39 -15.95 -23.60
CA ASP A 7 2.77 -16.33 -23.87
C ASP A 7 3.72 -15.60 -22.92
N VAL A 8 4.49 -16.36 -22.13
CA VAL A 8 5.46 -15.84 -21.17
C VAL A 8 6.87 -16.26 -21.59
N ARG A 9 7.81 -15.32 -21.51
CA ARG A 9 9.22 -15.57 -21.81
C ARG A 9 9.98 -15.98 -20.56
N VAL A 10 10.75 -17.06 -20.66
CA VAL A 10 11.65 -17.53 -19.59
C VAL A 10 13.10 -17.25 -20.00
N THR A 11 13.81 -16.44 -19.21
CA THR A 11 15.22 -16.07 -19.45
C THR A 11 16.09 -16.40 -18.25
N ARG A 12 17.41 -16.50 -18.47
CA ARG A 12 18.40 -16.65 -17.40
C ARG A 12 19.32 -15.44 -17.41
N ALA A 13 19.48 -14.81 -16.25
CA ALA A 13 20.48 -13.77 -16.04
C ALA A 13 21.88 -14.37 -15.83
N GLY A 14 22.92 -13.55 -15.98
CA GLY A 14 24.31 -13.99 -15.86
C GLY A 14 24.72 -14.44 -14.46
N ASP A 15 23.96 -14.06 -13.44
CA ASP A 15 24.10 -14.46 -12.03
C ASP A 15 23.44 -15.83 -11.72
N GLY A 16 22.75 -16.42 -12.71
CA GLY A 16 22.04 -17.69 -12.55
C GLY A 16 20.56 -17.55 -12.22
N THR A 17 20.06 -16.36 -11.90
CA THR A 17 18.64 -16.07 -11.64
C THR A 17 17.81 -16.35 -12.89
N VAL A 18 16.69 -17.07 -12.75
CA VAL A 18 15.74 -17.30 -13.85
C VAL A 18 14.62 -16.27 -13.75
N ARG A 19 14.30 -15.60 -14.86
CA ARG A 19 13.17 -14.66 -14.93
C ARG A 19 12.06 -15.23 -15.78
N VAL A 20 10.83 -15.13 -15.29
CA VAL A 20 9.59 -15.47 -16.01
C VAL A 20 8.83 -14.17 -16.23
N GLY A 21 8.66 -13.75 -17.49
CA GLY A 21 8.02 -12.48 -17.85
C GLY A 21 9.01 -11.36 -18.20
N GLY A 22 8.48 -10.14 -18.28
CA GLY A 22 9.24 -8.93 -18.62
C GLY A 22 9.91 -8.29 -17.40
N GLU A 23 10.82 -7.34 -17.63
CA GLU A 23 11.40 -6.56 -16.53
C GLU A 23 10.32 -5.66 -15.90
N PRO A 24 10.17 -5.68 -14.57
CA PRO A 24 9.21 -4.79 -13.92
C PRO A 24 9.63 -3.34 -14.16
N ALA A 25 8.69 -2.51 -14.60
CA ALA A 25 8.91 -1.09 -14.93
C ALA A 25 8.41 -0.16 -13.82
N GLY A 26 8.81 1.12 -13.87
CA GLY A 26 8.35 2.16 -12.94
C GLY A 26 9.01 2.13 -11.56
N PRO A 27 8.74 3.12 -10.70
CA PRO A 27 9.28 3.19 -9.34
C PRO A 27 8.65 2.15 -8.40
N ALA A 28 9.28 1.89 -7.25
CA ALA A 28 8.87 0.82 -6.32
C ALA A 28 7.41 0.92 -5.85
N PHE A 29 6.89 2.14 -5.61
CA PHE A 29 5.50 2.37 -5.20
C PHE A 29 4.46 2.09 -6.31
N THR A 30 4.89 1.71 -7.52
CA THR A 30 3.99 1.27 -8.61
C THR A 30 3.97 -0.26 -8.79
N ARG A 31 4.63 -1.00 -7.89
CA ARG A 31 4.80 -2.45 -7.97
C ARG A 31 4.24 -3.11 -6.72
N ALA A 32 3.41 -4.11 -6.92
CA ALA A 32 2.97 -5.03 -5.88
C ALA A 32 3.90 -6.24 -5.90
N VAL A 33 4.38 -6.65 -4.74
CA VAL A 33 5.42 -7.68 -4.60
C VAL A 33 4.94 -8.75 -3.63
N LEU A 34 5.31 -10.00 -3.90
CA LEU A 34 5.10 -11.12 -2.98
C LEU A 34 6.38 -11.97 -2.93
N ASP A 35 6.89 -12.22 -1.74
CA ASP A 35 8.02 -13.13 -1.50
C ASP A 35 7.52 -14.56 -1.31
N VAL A 36 7.89 -15.46 -2.22
CA VAL A 36 7.42 -16.85 -2.25
C VAL A 36 8.61 -17.82 -2.22
N ALA A 37 8.36 -19.10 -2.02
CA ALA A 37 9.42 -20.10 -1.94
C ALA A 37 10.34 -20.07 -3.18
N GLY A 38 11.56 -19.56 -2.99
CA GLY A 38 12.60 -19.49 -4.01
C GLY A 38 12.45 -18.39 -5.06
N SER A 39 11.52 -17.45 -4.90
CA SER A 39 11.29 -16.40 -5.90
C SER A 39 10.61 -15.16 -5.33
N VAL A 40 10.80 -14.02 -5.98
CA VAL A 40 10.00 -12.81 -5.78
C VAL A 40 9.07 -12.63 -6.97
N LEU A 41 7.76 -12.50 -6.70
CA LEU A 41 6.73 -12.20 -7.70
C LEU A 41 6.43 -10.70 -7.70
N THR A 42 6.31 -10.11 -8.89
CA THR A 42 6.02 -8.68 -9.05
C THR A 42 4.88 -8.45 -10.04
N TRP A 43 3.90 -7.63 -9.64
CA TRP A 43 2.81 -7.15 -10.48
C TRP A 43 2.90 -5.62 -10.65
N PRO A 44 2.63 -5.10 -11.86
CA PRO A 44 2.40 -3.67 -12.05
C PRO A 44 1.04 -3.28 -11.45
N VAL A 45 1.03 -2.30 -10.55
CA VAL A 45 -0.22 -1.84 -9.91
C VAL A 45 -1.05 -0.96 -10.84
N LEU A 46 -0.37 -0.25 -11.75
CA LEU A 46 -1.01 0.64 -12.73
C LEU A 46 -1.48 -0.08 -14.01
N GLY A 47 -1.15 -1.37 -14.15
CA GLY A 47 -1.48 -2.18 -15.33
C GLY A 47 -2.76 -3.01 -15.15
N GLU A 48 -3.13 -3.75 -16.20
CA GLU A 48 -4.18 -4.75 -16.08
C GLU A 48 -3.73 -5.92 -15.20
N PRO A 49 -4.64 -6.49 -14.38
CA PRO A 49 -4.32 -7.65 -13.57
C PRO A 49 -3.99 -8.84 -14.48
N GLY A 50 -2.79 -9.40 -14.31
CA GLY A 50 -2.29 -10.50 -15.12
C GLY A 50 -1.34 -11.40 -14.32
N LEU A 51 -0.59 -12.22 -15.04
CA LEU A 51 0.46 -13.04 -14.44
C LEU A 51 1.61 -12.15 -13.94
N PRO A 52 2.22 -12.46 -12.78
CA PRO A 52 3.37 -11.71 -12.30
C PRO A 52 4.57 -11.88 -13.23
N THR A 53 5.53 -10.97 -13.10
CA THR A 53 6.93 -11.30 -13.37
C THR A 53 7.48 -12.05 -12.16
N ALA A 54 8.12 -13.21 -12.38
CA ALA A 54 8.85 -13.92 -11.33
C ALA A 54 10.35 -13.79 -11.51
N GLU A 55 11.04 -13.43 -10.44
CA GLU A 55 12.50 -13.53 -10.32
C GLU A 55 12.83 -14.74 -9.43
N VAL A 56 13.28 -15.82 -10.05
CA VAL A 56 13.49 -17.12 -9.41
C VAL A 56 14.97 -17.28 -9.08
N HIS A 57 15.27 -17.20 -7.78
CA HIS A 57 16.62 -17.33 -7.25
C HIS A 57 16.92 -18.77 -6.80
N ASP A 58 15.89 -19.54 -6.45
CA ASP A 58 15.97 -20.97 -6.13
C ASP A 58 14.88 -21.73 -6.90
N ALA A 59 15.27 -22.30 -8.04
CA ALA A 59 14.36 -23.06 -8.88
C ALA A 59 13.83 -24.32 -8.18
N GLY A 60 14.59 -24.93 -7.27
CA GLY A 60 14.18 -26.15 -6.57
C GLY A 60 12.99 -25.89 -5.65
N ARG A 61 13.07 -24.83 -4.83
CA ARG A 61 11.96 -24.36 -4.01
C ARG A 61 10.79 -23.87 -4.88
N ALA A 62 11.05 -23.12 -5.95
CA ALA A 62 10.00 -22.57 -6.79
C ALA A 62 9.16 -23.63 -7.54
N GLN A 63 9.70 -24.83 -7.80
CA GLN A 63 8.94 -25.90 -8.46
C GLN A 63 7.68 -26.31 -7.68
N GLN A 64 7.59 -26.03 -6.38
CA GLN A 64 6.40 -26.37 -5.59
C GLN A 64 5.13 -25.63 -6.06
N TRP A 65 5.29 -24.41 -6.60
CA TRP A 65 4.16 -23.52 -6.90
C TRP A 65 4.10 -23.05 -8.37
N LEU A 66 5.21 -23.09 -9.12
CA LEU A 66 5.26 -22.59 -10.51
C LEU A 66 4.16 -23.16 -11.40
N TRP A 67 3.90 -24.46 -11.30
CA TRP A 67 2.85 -25.14 -12.05
C TRP A 67 1.45 -24.66 -11.66
N ALA A 68 1.26 -24.27 -10.40
CA ALA A 68 -0.01 -23.83 -9.88
C ALA A 68 -0.31 -22.35 -10.17
N LEU A 69 0.69 -21.56 -10.61
CA LEU A 69 0.51 -20.15 -10.99
C LEU A 69 0.60 -19.92 -12.50
N TYR A 70 1.61 -20.50 -13.16
CA TYR A 70 1.89 -20.31 -14.58
C TYR A 70 1.56 -21.53 -15.46
N GLY A 71 1.24 -22.67 -14.85
CA GLY A 71 1.01 -23.94 -15.54
C GLY A 71 2.29 -24.79 -15.68
N GLU A 72 2.08 -26.08 -15.97
CA GLU A 72 3.14 -27.10 -16.01
C GLU A 72 4.23 -26.77 -17.04
N ARG A 73 3.85 -26.24 -18.21
CA ARG A 73 4.81 -25.94 -19.29
C ARG A 73 5.84 -24.90 -18.85
N VAL A 74 5.43 -23.88 -18.09
CA VAL A 74 6.32 -22.84 -17.58
C VAL A 74 7.22 -23.41 -16.49
N ALA A 75 6.69 -24.24 -15.60
CA ALA A 75 7.48 -24.91 -14.56
C ALA A 75 8.63 -25.75 -15.16
N VAL A 76 8.34 -26.53 -16.20
CA VAL A 76 9.35 -27.31 -16.96
C VAL A 76 10.39 -26.40 -17.62
N ALA A 77 9.96 -25.29 -18.23
CA ALA A 77 10.87 -24.36 -18.88
C ALA A 77 11.82 -23.70 -17.86
N VAL A 78 11.32 -23.31 -16.69
CA VAL A 78 12.15 -22.79 -15.59
C VAL A 78 13.16 -23.85 -15.12
N HIS A 79 12.74 -25.11 -14.95
CA HIS A 79 13.63 -26.19 -14.55
C HIS A 79 14.79 -26.40 -15.55
N ARG A 80 14.49 -26.46 -16.86
CA ARG A 80 15.50 -26.58 -17.92
C ARG A 80 16.44 -25.38 -17.97
N CYS A 81 15.87 -24.17 -17.87
CA CYS A 81 16.62 -22.92 -17.85
C CYS A 81 17.61 -22.89 -16.67
N ALA A 82 17.16 -23.29 -15.47
CA ALA A 82 18.00 -23.40 -14.28
C ALA A 82 19.11 -24.47 -14.42
N ALA A 83 18.83 -25.57 -15.13
CA ALA A 83 19.80 -26.62 -15.43
C ALA A 83 20.87 -26.22 -16.47
N GLY A 84 20.77 -25.02 -17.06
CA GLY A 84 21.75 -24.49 -18.02
C GLY A 84 21.44 -24.79 -19.48
N GLU A 85 20.23 -25.26 -19.80
CA GLU A 85 19.75 -25.29 -21.18
C GLU A 85 19.55 -23.86 -21.72
N PRO A 86 19.67 -23.64 -23.05
CA PRO A 86 19.52 -22.31 -23.63
C PRO A 86 18.17 -21.69 -23.26
N GLY A 87 18.23 -20.58 -22.50
CA GLY A 87 17.06 -19.77 -22.13
C GLY A 87 16.50 -18.95 -23.30
N GLY A 88 15.50 -18.11 -23.01
CA GLY A 88 14.83 -17.28 -24.03
C GLY A 88 13.63 -17.96 -24.69
N VAL A 89 13.12 -19.04 -24.10
CA VAL A 89 11.97 -19.78 -24.60
C VAL A 89 10.69 -19.01 -24.27
N THR A 90 9.77 -18.96 -25.22
CA THR A 90 8.41 -18.44 -25.01
C THR A 90 7.47 -19.63 -24.83
N VAL A 91 6.67 -19.60 -23.78
CA VAL A 91 5.82 -20.71 -23.35
C VAL A 91 4.43 -20.18 -23.04
N ALA A 92 3.41 -20.87 -23.54
CA ALA A 92 2.02 -20.57 -23.20
C ALA A 92 1.77 -20.89 -21.72
N ALA A 93 1.46 -19.86 -20.94
CA ALA A 93 1.06 -19.97 -19.55
C ALA A 93 -0.44 -20.25 -19.43
N GLU A 94 -0.81 -20.97 -18.37
CA GLU A 94 -2.18 -21.28 -18.01
C GLU A 94 -2.56 -20.49 -16.77
N VAL A 95 -3.50 -19.56 -16.90
CA VAL A 95 -3.97 -18.74 -15.78
C VAL A 95 -4.83 -19.61 -14.87
N THR A 96 -4.35 -19.86 -13.65
CA THR A 96 -5.06 -20.67 -12.65
C THR A 96 -5.94 -19.82 -11.74
N GLY A 97 -6.86 -20.45 -11.02
CA GLY A 97 -7.69 -19.75 -10.02
C GLY A 97 -6.89 -19.06 -8.90
N LEU A 98 -5.65 -19.47 -8.64
CA LEU A 98 -4.80 -18.90 -7.58
C LEU A 98 -4.01 -17.67 -8.04
N ALA A 99 -3.88 -17.45 -9.35
CA ALA A 99 -3.26 -16.23 -9.88
C ALA A 99 -4.04 -14.97 -9.47
N GLY A 100 -5.37 -15.05 -9.40
CA GLY A 100 -6.22 -13.95 -8.90
C GLY A 100 -5.98 -13.68 -7.41
N SER A 101 -6.00 -14.74 -6.58
CA SER A 101 -5.78 -14.60 -5.14
C SER A 101 -4.39 -14.05 -4.79
N ALA A 102 -3.34 -14.43 -5.53
CA ALA A 102 -2.00 -13.89 -5.27
C ALA A 102 -1.78 -12.49 -5.82
N ALA A 103 -2.33 -12.15 -6.99
CA ALA A 103 -2.34 -10.77 -7.46
C ALA A 103 -3.06 -9.87 -6.43
N ARG A 104 -4.16 -10.37 -5.85
CA ARG A 104 -4.89 -9.70 -4.79
C ARG A 104 -4.08 -9.60 -3.50
N LEU A 105 -3.41 -10.66 -3.06
CA LEU A 105 -2.55 -10.64 -1.87
C LEU A 105 -1.42 -9.61 -2.03
N ALA A 106 -0.71 -9.63 -3.16
CA ALA A 106 0.34 -8.68 -3.46
C ALA A 106 -0.19 -7.23 -3.49
N LEU A 107 -1.40 -7.01 -4.05
CA LEU A 107 -2.05 -5.71 -4.02
C LEU A 107 -2.45 -5.28 -2.60
N GLY A 108 -2.82 -6.23 -1.73
CA GLY A 108 -3.08 -5.99 -0.30
C GLY A 108 -1.84 -5.49 0.44
N HIS A 109 -0.70 -6.16 0.26
CA HIS A 109 0.60 -5.71 0.79
C HIS A 109 1.02 -4.35 0.21
N TRP A 110 0.79 -4.14 -1.09
CA TRP A 110 1.01 -2.84 -1.70
C TRP A 110 0.12 -1.76 -1.07
N ALA A 111 -1.17 -2.01 -0.87
CA ALA A 111 -2.10 -1.04 -0.29
C ALA A 111 -1.72 -0.71 1.16
N ALA A 112 -1.35 -1.71 1.96
CA ALA A 112 -0.87 -1.49 3.32
C ALA A 112 0.37 -0.59 3.37
N ARG A 113 1.20 -0.63 2.33
CA ARG A 113 2.48 0.10 2.27
C ARG A 113 2.43 1.44 1.51
N TRP A 114 1.58 1.55 0.49
CA TRP A 114 1.66 2.60 -0.53
C TRP A 114 0.30 3.21 -0.86
N TRP A 115 -0.77 2.85 -0.15
CA TRP A 115 -2.06 3.49 -0.37
C TRP A 115 -1.94 5.01 -0.16
N PRO A 116 -2.29 5.82 -1.17
CA PRO A 116 -2.02 7.25 -1.13
C PRO A 116 -3.13 7.99 -0.37
N ALA A 117 -3.27 7.71 0.92
CA ALA A 117 -4.19 8.41 1.79
C ALA A 117 -3.88 9.91 1.76
N SER A 118 -4.89 10.70 1.45
CA SER A 118 -4.76 12.14 1.34
C SER A 118 -6.09 12.80 1.65
N TYR A 119 -6.08 13.61 2.70
CA TYR A 119 -7.20 14.46 3.04
C TYR A 119 -7.41 15.51 1.94
N VAL A 120 -6.32 16.13 1.47
CA VAL A 120 -6.35 17.21 0.46
C VAL A 120 -6.95 16.72 -0.86
N ASP A 121 -6.62 15.48 -1.25
CA ASP A 121 -7.06 14.87 -2.50
C ASP A 121 -8.38 14.07 -2.38
N GLY A 122 -8.98 14.01 -1.19
CA GLY A 122 -10.22 13.28 -0.91
C GLY A 122 -10.08 11.76 -0.97
N ILE A 123 -8.90 11.24 -0.62
CA ILE A 123 -8.58 9.80 -0.62
C ILE A 123 -8.51 9.33 0.84
N PRO A 124 -9.58 8.70 1.39
CA PRO A 124 -9.57 8.20 2.76
C PRO A 124 -8.51 7.12 2.97
N ALA A 125 -8.00 7.04 4.20
CA ALA A 125 -7.15 5.94 4.64
C ALA A 125 -7.94 4.62 4.68
N LEU A 126 -7.26 3.52 4.32
CA LEU A 126 -7.82 2.18 4.46
C LEU A 126 -7.71 1.72 5.91
N GLU A 127 -8.75 1.06 6.41
CA GLU A 127 -8.74 0.50 7.76
C GLU A 127 -7.73 -0.66 7.86
N PRO A 128 -6.62 -0.51 8.61
CA PRO A 128 -5.50 -1.44 8.57
C PRO A 128 -5.91 -2.84 9.05
N ASP A 129 -6.73 -2.94 10.10
CA ASP A 129 -7.16 -4.24 10.63
C ASP A 129 -8.10 -4.98 9.69
N VAL A 130 -8.95 -4.26 8.94
CA VAL A 130 -9.84 -4.88 7.93
C VAL A 130 -9.03 -5.36 6.73
N LEU A 131 -8.07 -4.55 6.26
CA LEU A 131 -7.17 -4.93 5.17
C LEU A 131 -6.30 -6.13 5.59
N GLY A 132 -5.77 -6.10 6.82
CA GLY A 132 -4.91 -7.13 7.39
C GLY A 132 -5.62 -8.48 7.54
N LEU A 133 -6.86 -8.52 8.03
CA LEU A 133 -7.66 -9.75 8.07
C LEU A 133 -7.98 -10.31 6.68
N GLU A 134 -8.29 -9.45 5.70
CA GLU A 134 -8.49 -9.90 4.33
C GLU A 134 -7.18 -10.45 3.74
N SER A 135 -6.05 -9.79 3.96
CA SER A 135 -4.72 -10.28 3.58
C SER A 135 -4.41 -11.63 4.23
N ALA A 136 -4.69 -11.82 5.52
CA ALA A 136 -4.51 -13.11 6.20
C ALA A 136 -5.31 -14.24 5.53
N SER A 137 -6.56 -13.95 5.13
CA SER A 137 -7.39 -14.92 4.40
C SER A 137 -6.82 -15.28 3.03
N LEU A 138 -6.22 -14.32 2.34
CA LEU A 138 -5.55 -14.52 1.04
C LEU A 138 -4.22 -15.25 1.20
N THR A 139 -3.44 -14.98 2.25
CA THR A 139 -2.23 -15.72 2.61
C THR A 139 -2.56 -17.20 2.83
N HIS A 140 -3.63 -17.49 3.59
CA HIS A 140 -4.09 -18.86 3.78
C HIS A 140 -4.52 -19.53 2.47
N GLN A 141 -5.27 -18.82 1.62
CA GLN A 141 -5.67 -19.34 0.31
C GLN A 141 -4.46 -19.60 -0.61
N CYS A 142 -3.41 -18.81 -0.49
CA CYS A 142 -2.16 -18.90 -1.25
C CYS A 142 -1.08 -19.75 -0.57
N GLN A 143 -1.39 -20.50 0.50
CA GLN A 143 -0.40 -21.18 1.36
C GLN A 143 0.61 -22.05 0.60
N GLN A 144 0.22 -22.65 -0.52
CA GLN A 144 1.11 -23.46 -1.39
C GLN A 144 2.29 -22.68 -2.00
N PHE A 145 2.26 -21.35 -2.01
CA PHE A 145 3.34 -20.51 -2.52
C PHE A 145 4.49 -20.38 -1.54
N PHE A 146 4.23 -20.70 -0.26
CA PHE A 146 5.21 -20.65 0.81
C PHE A 146 5.63 -22.06 1.20
N ASP A 147 6.84 -22.22 1.73
CA ASP A 147 7.35 -23.54 2.16
C ASP A 147 7.33 -23.73 3.69
N GLY A 148 6.75 -22.78 4.41
CA GLY A 148 6.59 -22.81 5.87
C GLY A 148 7.93 -22.78 6.63
N SER A 149 9.01 -22.35 5.97
CA SER A 149 10.33 -22.23 6.60
C SER A 149 10.48 -20.96 7.45
N GLY A 150 9.51 -20.03 7.39
CA GLY A 150 9.52 -18.77 8.14
C GLY A 150 10.60 -17.80 7.68
N ASN A 151 11.13 -17.98 6.46
CA ASN A 151 12.11 -17.06 5.87
C ASN A 151 11.49 -16.09 4.86
N GLN A 152 10.23 -16.29 4.50
CA GLN A 152 9.46 -15.38 3.65
C GLN A 152 8.76 -14.36 4.53
N THR A 153 8.73 -13.10 4.09
CA THR A 153 8.07 -12.02 4.85
C THR A 153 6.54 -12.14 4.82
N ASP A 154 6.00 -12.80 3.79
CA ASP A 154 4.56 -12.79 3.48
C ASP A 154 3.84 -14.11 3.80
N ASP A 155 4.48 -15.07 4.47
CA ASP A 155 3.95 -16.43 4.67
C ASP A 155 3.03 -16.60 5.90
N CYS A 156 3.05 -15.65 6.83
CA CYS A 156 2.50 -15.83 8.17
C CYS A 156 1.07 -15.29 8.33
N ALA A 157 0.08 -16.06 7.86
CA ALA A 157 -1.34 -15.75 8.09
C ALA A 157 -1.69 -15.66 9.59
N ALA A 158 -1.03 -16.44 10.44
CA ALA A 158 -1.24 -16.45 11.88
C ALA A 158 -0.86 -15.11 12.53
N GLU A 159 0.30 -14.54 12.15
CA GLU A 159 0.75 -13.24 12.67
C GLU A 159 -0.20 -12.12 12.27
N LEU A 160 -0.65 -12.10 11.01
CA LEU A 160 -1.65 -11.14 10.54
C LEU A 160 -2.98 -11.27 11.31
N ILE A 161 -3.41 -12.49 11.64
CA ILE A 161 -4.63 -12.70 12.45
C ILE A 161 -4.43 -12.15 13.87
N GLU A 162 -3.29 -12.42 14.49
CA GLU A 162 -3.00 -11.93 15.85
C GLU A 162 -2.91 -10.41 15.91
N GLU A 163 -2.26 -9.78 14.93
CA GLU A 163 -2.13 -8.32 14.82
C GLU A 163 -3.49 -7.65 14.61
N HIS A 164 -4.31 -8.20 13.71
CA HIS A 164 -5.54 -7.54 13.23
C HIS A 164 -6.84 -8.10 13.83
N GLN A 165 -6.78 -8.91 14.88
CA GLN A 165 -7.96 -9.49 15.53
C GLN A 165 -8.97 -8.46 16.05
N ALA A 166 -8.55 -7.20 16.26
CA ALA A 166 -9.41 -6.12 16.72
C ALA A 166 -10.59 -5.83 15.77
N ALA A 167 -10.43 -6.06 14.46
CA ALA A 167 -11.50 -5.89 13.48
C ALA A 167 -12.52 -7.04 13.48
N LEU A 168 -12.24 -8.20 14.10
CA LEU A 168 -13.15 -9.35 14.05
C LEU A 168 -14.51 -9.04 14.67
N ASP A 169 -14.56 -8.43 15.86
CA ASP A 169 -15.82 -8.17 16.55
C ASP A 169 -16.73 -7.17 15.78
N PRO A 170 -16.22 -6.00 15.31
CA PRO A 170 -16.99 -5.11 14.43
C PRO A 170 -17.48 -5.78 13.15
N LEU A 171 -16.62 -6.55 12.47
CA LEU A 171 -16.99 -7.25 11.24
C LEU A 171 -18.06 -8.32 11.47
N ILE A 172 -17.96 -9.10 12.55
CA ILE A 172 -18.99 -10.07 12.95
C ILE A 172 -20.31 -9.35 13.24
N HIS A 173 -20.26 -8.22 13.93
CA HIS A 173 -21.46 -7.44 14.24
C HIS A 173 -22.15 -6.95 12.97
N TRP A 174 -21.38 -6.38 12.04
CA TRP A 174 -21.88 -5.96 10.73
C TRP A 174 -22.45 -7.11 9.91
N TRP A 175 -21.70 -8.20 9.78
CA TRP A 175 -22.10 -9.38 8.99
C TRP A 175 -23.45 -9.95 9.46
N ARG A 176 -23.71 -9.92 10.77
CA ARG A 176 -24.98 -10.37 11.36
C ARG A 176 -26.14 -9.41 11.12
N ALA A 177 -25.85 -8.12 10.92
CA ALA A 177 -26.84 -7.07 10.68
C ALA A 177 -27.12 -6.85 9.18
N ALA A 178 -26.18 -7.20 8.30
CA ALA A 178 -26.24 -6.90 6.88
C ALA A 178 -27.41 -7.62 6.17
N PRO A 179 -28.15 -6.93 5.27
CA PRO A 179 -29.21 -7.55 4.49
C PRO A 179 -28.64 -8.63 3.55
N ARG A 180 -29.22 -9.84 3.60
CA ARG A 180 -28.84 -10.96 2.72
C ARG A 180 -29.81 -11.03 1.55
N PRO A 181 -29.34 -11.15 0.28
CA PRO A 181 -27.96 -11.46 -0.13
C PRO A 181 -27.18 -10.24 -0.69
N ALA A 182 -26.62 -9.37 0.17
CA ALA A 182 -25.62 -8.38 -0.28
C ALA A 182 -24.32 -9.08 -0.74
N ALA A 183 -23.73 -8.65 -1.86
CA ALA A 183 -22.46 -9.19 -2.36
C ALA A 183 -21.32 -9.05 -1.33
N THR A 184 -21.25 -7.89 -0.66
CA THR A 184 -20.28 -7.61 0.41
C THR A 184 -20.44 -8.56 1.59
N ALA A 185 -21.68 -8.87 2.01
CA ALA A 185 -21.92 -9.79 3.13
C ALA A 185 -21.46 -11.22 2.81
N ARG A 186 -21.72 -11.70 1.58
CA ARG A 186 -21.23 -13.01 1.12
C ARG A 186 -19.71 -13.08 1.07
N ARG A 187 -19.07 -11.99 0.64
CA ARG A 187 -17.63 -11.92 0.60
C ARG A 187 -17.01 -11.89 2.00
N LEU A 188 -17.53 -11.05 2.88
CA LEU A 188 -17.06 -11.00 4.26
C LEU A 188 -17.22 -12.37 4.93
N GLU A 189 -18.32 -13.07 4.68
CA GLU A 189 -18.50 -14.46 5.14
C GLU A 189 -17.40 -15.40 4.64
N SER A 190 -17.03 -15.33 3.36
CA SER A 190 -15.91 -16.10 2.81
C SER A 190 -14.57 -15.75 3.50
N VAL A 191 -14.30 -14.47 3.73
CA VAL A 191 -13.08 -14.02 4.44
C VAL A 191 -13.07 -14.53 5.88
N LEU A 192 -14.19 -14.38 6.60
CA LEU A 192 -14.35 -14.83 7.98
C LEU A 192 -14.17 -16.35 8.12
N ARG A 193 -14.66 -17.14 7.14
CA ARG A 193 -14.42 -18.59 7.10
C ARG A 193 -12.95 -18.92 6.89
N LEU A 194 -12.31 -18.31 5.90
CA LEU A 194 -10.89 -18.52 5.61
C LEU A 194 -9.99 -18.10 6.78
N VAL A 195 -10.33 -17.02 7.51
CA VAL A 195 -9.64 -16.62 8.73
C VAL A 195 -9.80 -17.67 9.84
N ALA A 196 -11.01 -18.24 10.01
CA ALA A 196 -11.23 -19.30 10.97
C ALA A 196 -10.44 -20.57 10.61
N ASP A 197 -10.45 -20.98 9.33
CA ASP A 197 -9.70 -22.13 8.84
C ASP A 197 -8.18 -21.94 9.00
N ALA A 198 -7.68 -20.74 8.73
CA ALA A 198 -6.27 -20.37 8.94
C ALA A 198 -5.88 -20.42 10.41
N ALA A 199 -6.73 -19.87 11.30
CA ALA A 199 -6.53 -19.91 12.73
C ALA A 199 -6.54 -21.35 13.28
N ASP A 200 -7.42 -22.21 12.77
CA ASP A 200 -7.48 -23.64 13.13
C ASP A 200 -6.21 -24.38 12.69
N GLY A 201 -5.74 -24.14 11.47
CA GLY A 201 -4.49 -24.69 10.95
C GLY A 201 -3.26 -24.26 11.76
N ALA A 202 -3.26 -23.04 12.29
CA ALA A 202 -2.21 -22.49 13.14
C ALA A 202 -2.37 -22.80 14.65
N GLY A 203 -3.51 -23.34 15.08
CA GLY A 203 -3.81 -23.61 16.49
C GLY A 203 -4.11 -22.37 17.33
N LEU A 204 -4.53 -21.26 16.73
CA LEU A 204 -4.91 -20.03 17.43
C LEU A 204 -6.30 -20.18 18.08
N ASP A 205 -6.43 -19.89 19.38
CA ASP A 205 -7.69 -20.05 20.13
C ASP A 205 -8.09 -18.83 20.99
N GLY A 206 -7.75 -17.64 20.50
CA GLY A 206 -8.09 -16.37 21.15
C GLY A 206 -9.60 -16.16 21.35
N PRO A 207 -10.02 -15.32 22.31
CA PRO A 207 -11.45 -15.07 22.59
C PRO A 207 -12.21 -14.50 21.38
N ALA A 208 -11.58 -13.66 20.55
CA ALA A 208 -12.16 -13.14 19.32
C ALA A 208 -12.42 -14.27 18.30
N LEU A 209 -11.47 -15.19 18.12
CA LEU A 209 -11.61 -16.35 17.24
C LEU A 209 -12.69 -17.33 17.72
N ARG A 210 -12.81 -17.56 19.03
CA ARG A 210 -13.91 -18.37 19.58
C ARG A 210 -15.28 -17.74 19.30
N ARG A 211 -15.39 -16.41 19.38
CA ARG A 211 -16.61 -15.68 18.98
C ARG A 211 -16.89 -15.79 17.48
N LEU A 212 -15.85 -15.70 16.65
CA LEU A 212 -15.94 -15.92 15.20
C LEU A 212 -16.49 -17.31 14.87
N ARG A 213 -15.88 -18.38 15.39
CA ARG A 213 -16.35 -19.76 15.19
C ARG A 213 -17.79 -19.94 15.65
N SER A 214 -18.13 -19.39 16.81
CA SER A 214 -19.50 -19.41 17.34
C SER A 214 -20.48 -18.65 16.43
N ALA A 215 -20.05 -17.55 15.82
CA ALA A 215 -20.85 -16.77 14.88
C ALA A 215 -21.14 -17.53 13.58
N LEU A 216 -20.12 -18.20 13.04
CA LEU A 216 -20.22 -19.00 11.81
C LEU A 216 -21.06 -20.27 12.02
N ALA A 217 -20.97 -20.89 13.20
CA ALA A 217 -21.76 -22.09 13.55
C ALA A 217 -23.25 -21.79 13.78
N ALA A 218 -23.58 -20.58 14.24
CA ALA A 218 -24.95 -20.18 14.57
C ALA A 218 -25.82 -19.78 13.34
N ASP A 219 -25.38 -20.10 12.12
CA ASP A 219 -25.97 -19.57 10.88
C ASP A 219 -27.06 -20.47 10.29
N VAL A 220 -28.21 -20.55 10.97
CA VAL A 220 -29.48 -21.05 10.42
C VAL A 220 -30.62 -20.17 10.97
N ASP A 221 -31.35 -19.49 10.06
CA ASP A 221 -32.60 -18.75 10.32
C ASP A 221 -32.59 -17.61 11.35
N ARG A 222 -31.75 -16.57 11.14
CA ARG A 222 -31.83 -15.32 11.93
C ARG A 222 -32.66 -14.23 11.21
N PRO A 223 -33.56 -13.51 11.91
CA PRO A 223 -34.21 -12.31 11.35
C PRO A 223 -33.20 -11.20 11.06
N ALA A 224 -33.45 -10.43 10.00
CA ALA A 224 -32.61 -9.29 9.61
C ALA A 224 -32.47 -8.29 10.77
N GLY A 225 -31.23 -7.97 11.13
CA GLY A 225 -30.92 -6.94 12.13
C GLY A 225 -31.15 -5.52 11.59
N VAL A 226 -30.96 -4.53 12.46
CA VAL A 226 -30.92 -3.12 12.02
C VAL A 226 -29.70 -2.95 11.11
N PRO A 227 -29.85 -2.46 9.87
CA PRO A 227 -28.72 -2.27 8.96
C PRO A 227 -27.65 -1.38 9.60
N LEU A 228 -26.41 -1.84 9.55
CA LEU A 228 -25.24 -1.09 10.01
C LEU A 228 -24.44 -0.62 8.81
N ASP A 229 -23.92 0.59 8.88
CA ASP A 229 -22.93 1.07 7.93
C ASP A 229 -21.54 0.51 8.31
N LEU A 230 -20.84 -0.02 7.32
CA LEU A 230 -19.49 -0.57 7.47
C LEU A 230 -18.48 0.55 7.74
N GLY A 231 -18.64 1.73 7.13
CA GLY A 231 -17.75 2.88 7.32
C GLY A 231 -17.82 3.44 8.74
N ALA A 232 -19.03 3.61 9.26
CA ALA A 232 -19.29 4.07 10.61
C ALA A 232 -18.71 3.18 11.72
N LEU A 233 -18.58 1.86 11.48
CA LEU A 233 -18.03 0.93 12.48
C LEU A 233 -16.56 1.16 12.81
N PHE A 234 -15.85 1.80 11.89
CA PHE A 234 -14.41 2.02 12.01
C PHE A 234 -14.08 3.53 12.01
N ALA A 235 -15.05 4.43 12.06
CA ALA A 235 -14.78 5.87 12.14
C ALA A 235 -14.10 6.19 13.48
N GLY A 236 -12.84 6.63 13.46
CA GLY A 236 -12.09 6.99 14.66
C GLY A 236 -12.53 8.36 15.22
N PRO A 237 -12.51 8.58 16.55
CA PRO A 237 -12.74 9.89 17.14
C PRO A 237 -11.55 10.81 16.85
N GLY A 238 -11.56 11.48 15.70
CA GLY A 238 -10.51 12.41 15.29
C GLY A 238 -10.57 12.94 13.86
N GLU A 239 -11.45 12.42 13.00
CA GLU A 239 -11.58 12.85 11.59
C GLU A 239 -12.31 14.19 11.38
N TYR A 240 -12.20 15.13 12.33
CA TYR A 240 -12.89 16.41 12.22
C TYR A 240 -12.00 17.61 12.53
N ALA A 241 -12.11 18.58 11.61
CA ALA A 241 -11.60 19.93 11.61
C ALA A 241 -10.10 20.08 11.27
N LEU A 242 -9.83 20.25 9.96
CA LEU A 242 -8.81 21.19 9.53
C LEU A 242 -9.08 22.52 10.24
N THR A 243 -8.36 22.78 11.32
CA THR A 243 -8.24 24.15 11.79
C THR A 243 -7.25 24.77 10.83
N ALA A 244 -7.73 25.59 9.89
CA ALA A 244 -6.86 26.44 9.09
C ALA A 244 -5.95 27.19 10.06
N GLY A 245 -4.71 26.73 10.18
CA GLY A 245 -3.71 27.30 11.04
C GLY A 245 -3.63 28.77 10.68
N GLY A 246 -4.20 29.62 11.56
CA GLY A 246 -4.19 31.05 11.36
C GLY A 246 -2.76 31.47 11.06
N PRO A 247 -2.54 32.40 10.12
CA PRO A 247 -1.20 32.76 9.70
C PRO A 247 -0.37 33.03 10.95
N LEU A 248 0.81 32.40 11.05
CA LEU A 248 1.82 32.78 12.02
C LEU A 248 2.29 34.21 11.65
N VAL A 249 1.48 35.20 12.01
CA VAL A 249 1.78 36.64 11.99
C VAL A 249 2.80 36.88 13.10
N ALA A 250 3.84 37.71 12.98
CA ALA A 250 4.38 38.51 11.90
C ALA A 250 5.87 38.72 12.18
N GLY A 251 6.67 38.77 11.13
CA GLY A 251 8.05 39.23 11.23
C GLY A 251 8.82 38.96 9.95
N GLY A 252 9.02 40.00 9.14
CA GLY A 252 9.89 39.93 7.99
C GLY A 252 9.18 39.86 6.63
N ARG A 253 9.89 40.33 5.61
CA ARG A 253 9.42 40.38 4.22
C ARG A 253 9.51 38.98 3.61
N VAL A 254 8.43 38.47 3.01
CA VAL A 254 8.47 37.22 2.23
C VAL A 254 9.44 37.41 1.06
N ILE A 255 10.41 36.50 0.97
CA ILE A 255 11.43 36.46 -0.08
C ILE A 255 10.94 35.56 -1.21
N ALA A 256 10.47 34.37 -0.84
CA ALA A 256 9.98 33.33 -1.74
C ALA A 256 9.04 32.39 -0.98
N ARG A 257 8.20 31.69 -1.73
CA ARG A 257 7.35 30.59 -1.24
C ARG A 257 7.21 29.57 -2.36
N GLY A 258 6.98 28.31 -2.01
CA GLY A 258 6.80 27.25 -2.99
C GLY A 258 6.30 25.96 -2.36
N SER A 259 6.12 24.94 -3.19
CA SER A 259 5.91 23.56 -2.77
C SER A 259 7.24 22.81 -2.72
N GLY A 260 7.31 21.80 -1.85
CA GLY A 260 8.41 20.85 -1.78
C GLY A 260 8.07 19.54 -2.50
N ASN A 261 9.06 18.67 -2.65
CA ASN A 261 8.89 17.33 -3.18
C ASN A 261 8.39 16.37 -2.08
N ASN A 262 7.29 15.70 -2.36
CA ASN A 262 6.71 14.67 -1.51
C ASN A 262 7.10 13.27 -1.99
N ASP A 263 8.32 12.84 -1.65
CA ASP A 263 8.83 11.53 -2.05
C ASP A 263 8.45 10.45 -1.03
N TRP A 264 7.44 9.65 -1.39
CA TRP A 264 6.92 8.55 -0.57
C TRP A 264 7.97 7.49 -0.22
N LEU A 265 9.08 7.41 -0.96
CA LEU A 265 10.16 6.46 -0.65
C LEU A 265 11.06 6.90 0.51
N ARG A 266 10.90 8.13 1.01
CA ARG A 266 11.77 8.72 2.04
C ARG A 266 11.21 8.68 3.45
N TYR A 267 10.06 8.03 3.65
CA TYR A 267 9.47 7.76 4.95
C TYR A 267 8.46 6.60 4.86
N PRO A 268 8.12 5.92 5.98
CA PRO A 268 7.07 4.90 6.01
C PRO A 268 5.67 5.48 5.72
N PRO A 269 4.72 4.67 5.22
CA PRO A 269 3.33 5.10 5.06
C PRO A 269 2.74 5.66 6.35
N GLY A 270 1.77 6.57 6.20
CA GLY A 270 1.05 7.17 7.33
C GLY A 270 1.81 8.28 8.06
N PHE A 271 2.88 8.84 7.50
CA PHE A 271 3.60 9.99 8.10
C PHE A 271 3.15 11.34 7.53
N VAL A 272 3.03 11.41 6.21
CA VAL A 272 2.76 12.63 5.43
C VAL A 272 1.59 12.34 4.51
N ASP A 273 0.70 13.31 4.34
CA ASP A 273 -0.40 13.25 3.39
C ASP A 273 0.14 12.99 1.96
N ALA A 274 -0.50 12.10 1.20
CA ALA A 274 0.00 11.69 -0.11
C ALA A 274 -0.18 12.73 -1.22
N ALA A 275 -0.82 13.88 -0.96
CA ALA A 275 -0.97 14.95 -1.94
C ALA A 275 0.38 15.46 -2.44
N GLU A 276 0.42 15.84 -3.71
CA GLU A 276 1.65 16.39 -4.30
C GLU A 276 2.05 17.72 -3.64
N GLU A 277 1.06 18.50 -3.19
CA GLU A 277 1.24 19.79 -2.55
C GLU A 277 1.32 19.70 -1.02
N ALA A 278 1.42 18.49 -0.45
CA ALA A 278 1.47 18.28 0.99
C ALA A 278 2.66 18.97 1.68
N VAL A 279 3.73 19.26 0.93
CA VAL A 279 4.91 19.97 1.42
C VAL A 279 4.87 21.40 0.90
N SER A 280 4.86 22.37 1.80
CA SER A 280 4.95 23.79 1.47
C SER A 280 6.03 24.47 2.30
N TRP A 281 6.58 25.55 1.75
CA TRP A 281 7.63 26.31 2.44
C TRP A 281 7.52 27.80 2.14
N THR A 282 7.94 28.60 3.10
CA THR A 282 8.03 30.05 2.98
C THR A 282 9.37 30.54 3.50
N ALA A 283 10.10 31.31 2.69
CA ALA A 283 11.32 31.98 3.09
C ALA A 283 11.04 33.46 3.41
N ARG A 284 11.44 33.92 4.60
CA ARG A 284 11.24 35.31 5.07
C ARG A 284 12.56 35.97 5.45
N ALA A 285 12.63 37.29 5.23
CA ALA A 285 13.73 38.15 5.63
C ALA A 285 13.35 38.95 6.88
N ALA A 286 13.95 38.63 8.03
CA ALA A 286 13.79 39.36 9.29
C ALA A 286 15.11 40.11 9.60
N GLY A 287 15.21 41.36 9.15
CA GLY A 287 16.46 42.13 9.22
C GLY A 287 17.57 41.48 8.38
N ALA A 288 18.71 41.19 9.01
CA ALA A 288 19.83 40.49 8.38
C ALA A 288 19.60 38.97 8.24
N HIS A 289 18.70 38.40 9.04
CA HIS A 289 18.45 36.97 9.03
C HIS A 289 17.53 36.58 7.87
N ARG A 290 17.79 35.40 7.33
CA ARG A 290 16.96 34.73 6.34
C ARG A 290 16.47 33.47 7.01
N ARG A 291 15.16 33.22 6.99
CA ARG A 291 14.56 32.09 7.67
C ARG A 291 13.66 31.34 6.70
N ILE A 292 13.71 30.02 6.75
CA ILE A 292 12.72 29.15 6.11
C ILE A 292 11.79 28.58 7.17
N GLU A 293 10.51 28.55 6.81
CA GLU A 293 9.47 27.82 7.52
C GLU A 293 8.97 26.73 6.58
N VAL A 294 8.96 25.49 7.04
CA VAL A 294 8.49 24.33 6.29
C VAL A 294 7.26 23.79 7.01
N GLU A 295 6.24 23.53 6.22
CA GLU A 295 4.92 23.06 6.64
C GLU A 295 4.57 21.83 5.80
N VAL A 296 4.32 20.71 6.46
CA VAL A 296 3.98 19.44 5.81
C VAL A 296 2.67 18.94 6.39
N VAL A 297 1.69 18.61 5.54
CA VAL A 297 0.43 18.02 6.00
C VAL A 297 0.71 16.61 6.54
N ALA A 298 0.31 16.36 7.79
CA ALA A 298 0.48 15.06 8.44
C ALA A 298 -0.67 14.13 8.05
N ASP A 299 -0.36 12.85 7.90
CA ASP A 299 -1.40 11.83 7.86
C ASP A 299 -2.07 11.69 9.25
N ALA A 300 -3.35 11.31 9.28
CA ALA A 300 -4.11 11.14 10.52
C ALA A 300 -3.48 10.10 11.47
N ALA A 301 -2.90 9.04 10.91
CA ALA A 301 -2.24 7.96 11.64
C ALA A 301 -0.80 8.30 12.05
N ALA A 302 -0.29 9.49 11.71
CA ALA A 302 1.11 9.84 11.89
C ALA A 302 1.53 9.81 13.37
N PRO A 303 2.67 9.18 13.71
CA PRO A 303 3.11 9.10 15.10
C PRO A 303 3.40 10.49 15.65
N ALA A 304 2.98 10.76 16.90
CA ALA A 304 3.16 12.06 17.53
C ALA A 304 4.63 12.46 17.72
N ALA A 305 5.50 11.48 17.94
CA ALA A 305 6.92 11.66 18.20
C ALA A 305 7.75 10.94 17.14
N ALA A 306 7.81 11.51 15.93
CA ALA A 306 8.66 11.02 14.86
C ALA A 306 9.73 12.05 14.47
N PRO A 307 10.99 11.64 14.23
CA PRO A 307 12.09 12.55 13.92
C PRO A 307 12.11 12.97 12.44
N LEU A 308 10.95 13.37 11.90
CA LEU A 308 10.84 13.79 10.50
C LEU A 308 11.66 15.07 10.28
N VAL A 309 12.34 15.17 9.13
CA VAL A 309 13.14 16.36 8.78
C VAL A 309 12.81 16.83 7.37
N ALA A 310 12.88 18.14 7.15
CA ALA A 310 12.91 18.72 5.83
C ALA A 310 14.37 18.96 5.41
N GLU A 311 14.78 18.41 4.28
CA GLU A 311 16.02 18.75 3.61
C GLU A 311 15.78 19.94 2.67
N VAL A 312 16.48 21.02 2.95
CA VAL A 312 16.40 22.28 2.20
C VAL A 312 17.70 22.46 1.44
N ARG A 313 17.63 22.56 0.12
CA ARG A 313 18.77 22.93 -0.75
C ARG A 313 18.54 24.30 -1.35
N VAL A 314 19.56 25.16 -1.29
CA VAL A 314 19.55 26.47 -1.91
C VAL A 314 20.55 26.47 -3.06
N ASN A 315 20.08 26.79 -4.27
CA ASN A 315 20.88 26.88 -5.50
C ASN A 315 21.73 25.63 -5.78
N GLY A 316 21.22 24.43 -5.47
CA GLY A 316 21.95 23.16 -5.63
C GLY A 316 23.10 22.98 -4.63
N GLY A 317 23.19 23.81 -3.59
CA GLY A 317 24.19 23.74 -2.54
C GLY A 317 23.96 22.57 -1.55
N ARG A 318 24.69 22.62 -0.43
CA ARG A 318 24.56 21.62 0.64
C ARG A 318 23.12 21.62 1.19
N ALA A 319 22.58 20.43 1.44
CA ALA A 319 21.29 20.29 2.09
C ALA A 319 21.39 20.62 3.58
N ASP A 320 20.61 21.59 4.03
CA ASP A 320 20.37 21.89 5.43
C ASP A 320 19.19 21.05 5.92
N ARG A 321 19.30 20.47 7.12
CA ARG A 321 18.24 19.64 7.71
C ARG A 321 17.49 20.44 8.76
N VAL A 322 16.19 20.59 8.55
CA VAL A 322 15.27 21.28 9.44
C VAL A 322 14.42 20.24 10.17
N PRO A 323 14.58 20.08 11.50
CA PRO A 323 13.71 19.20 12.28
C PRO A 323 12.26 19.65 12.17
N LEU A 324 11.37 18.69 11.93
CA LEU A 324 9.94 18.92 11.89
C LEU A 324 9.29 18.37 13.17
N ALA A 325 8.41 19.15 13.78
CA ALA A 325 7.63 18.75 14.94
C ALA A 325 6.16 18.65 14.57
N ARG A 326 5.49 17.57 15.00
CA ARG A 326 4.05 17.40 14.79
C ARG A 326 3.26 18.40 15.64
N ARG A 327 2.26 19.01 15.02
CA ARG A 327 1.24 19.87 15.60
C ARG A 327 -0.09 19.47 14.97
N GLU A 328 -0.87 18.67 15.68
CA GLU A 328 -2.18 18.19 15.20
C GLU A 328 -2.08 17.50 13.82
N ASP A 329 -2.52 18.19 12.77
CA ASP A 329 -2.59 17.78 11.36
C ASP A 329 -1.40 18.25 10.51
N MET A 330 -0.39 18.88 11.12
CA MET A 330 0.78 19.40 10.41
C MET A 330 2.10 19.04 11.07
N TRP A 331 3.13 18.84 10.26
CA TRP A 331 4.52 18.92 10.68
C TRP A 331 5.07 20.31 10.37
N THR A 332 5.74 20.92 11.35
CA THR A 332 6.28 22.27 11.18
C THR A 332 7.74 22.33 11.61
N GLY A 333 8.56 23.04 10.84
CA GLY A 333 9.97 23.25 11.16
C GLY A 333 10.45 24.62 10.70
N ARG A 334 11.48 25.13 11.36
CA ARG A 334 12.08 26.43 11.06
C ARG A 334 13.59 26.35 11.17
N ALA A 335 14.28 26.98 10.23
CA ALA A 335 15.73 27.13 10.26
C ALA A 335 16.15 28.46 9.65
N ASP A 336 17.30 28.97 10.08
CA ASP A 336 17.92 30.11 9.42
C ASP A 336 18.64 29.61 8.15
N LEU A 337 18.44 30.31 7.04
CA LEU A 337 19.04 30.03 5.74
C LEU A 337 20.32 30.83 5.55
N HIS A 338 21.38 30.17 5.14
CA HIS A 338 22.55 30.84 4.60
C HIS A 338 22.36 31.05 3.09
N LEU A 339 21.82 32.22 2.74
CA LEU A 339 21.74 32.65 1.34
C LEU A 339 23.05 33.39 1.00
N ASP A 340 24.05 32.67 0.48
CA ASP A 340 25.18 33.31 -0.19
C ASP A 340 24.68 33.90 -1.52
N LEU A 341 24.14 35.11 -1.47
CA LEU A 341 23.60 35.81 -2.65
C LEU A 341 24.76 36.59 -3.31
N PRO A 342 25.28 36.16 -4.48
CA PRO A 342 26.00 37.09 -5.33
C PRO A 342 25.05 38.23 -5.70
N GLY A 343 25.54 39.48 -5.61
CA GLY A 343 24.74 40.68 -5.78
C GLY A 343 23.89 40.66 -7.06
N ASP A 344 22.58 40.72 -6.86
CA ASP A 344 21.49 41.04 -7.80
C ASP A 344 21.29 40.18 -9.07
N THR A 345 20.21 39.37 -9.07
CA THR A 345 18.98 39.55 -9.91
C THR A 345 18.16 38.25 -10.04
N VAL A 346 18.72 37.08 -9.70
CA VAL A 346 18.00 35.80 -9.80
C VAL A 346 17.43 35.41 -8.43
N PRO A 347 16.11 35.12 -8.31
CA PRO A 347 15.56 34.58 -7.08
C PRO A 347 16.23 33.25 -6.73
N PRO A 348 16.54 32.98 -5.45
CA PRO A 348 17.20 31.73 -5.06
C PRO A 348 16.32 30.54 -5.42
N GLY A 349 16.90 29.54 -6.09
CA GLY A 349 16.26 28.25 -6.28
C GLY A 349 16.27 27.50 -4.96
N ILE A 350 15.12 27.36 -4.32
CA ILE A 350 14.97 26.64 -3.06
C ILE A 350 14.22 25.34 -3.36
N GLU A 351 14.85 24.22 -3.04
CA GLU A 351 14.26 22.90 -3.11
C GLU A 351 14.07 22.37 -1.70
N VAL A 352 12.88 21.86 -1.39
CA VAL A 352 12.56 21.28 -0.10
C VAL A 352 12.04 19.86 -0.32
N GLY A 353 12.58 18.89 0.39
CA GLY A 353 12.08 17.52 0.41
C GLY A 353 11.96 17.01 1.83
N VAL A 354 11.01 16.12 2.08
CA VAL A 354 10.81 15.52 3.41
C VAL A 354 11.50 14.15 3.47
N LEU A 355 12.05 13.80 4.63
CA LEU A 355 12.61 12.48 4.89
C LEU A 355 12.52 12.11 6.37
N LEU A 356 12.47 10.81 6.63
CA LEU A 356 12.76 10.24 7.94
C LEU A 356 14.23 9.78 7.95
N PRO A 357 15.08 10.26 8.87
CA PRO A 357 16.49 9.87 8.91
C PRO A 357 16.65 8.35 9.03
N GLY A 358 17.47 7.76 8.15
CA GLY A 358 17.62 6.31 8.01
C GLY A 358 16.73 5.69 6.94
N PHE A 359 15.80 6.45 6.38
CA PHE A 359 14.89 6.06 5.30
C PHE A 359 15.14 6.95 4.07
N ASP A 360 16.35 6.89 3.50
CA ASP A 360 16.71 7.71 2.34
C ASP A 360 17.33 6.84 1.25
N PRO A 361 16.57 6.48 0.20
CA PRO A 361 17.06 5.66 -0.91
C PRO A 361 17.99 6.45 -1.86
N GLY A 362 18.19 7.75 -1.62
CA GLY A 362 18.90 8.66 -2.51
C GLY A 362 17.94 9.59 -3.26
N PRO A 363 18.43 10.38 -4.23
CA PRO A 363 17.58 11.29 -4.98
C PRO A 363 16.56 10.51 -5.83
N GLY A 364 15.28 10.89 -5.73
CA GLY A 364 14.20 10.34 -6.55
C GLY A 364 14.46 10.52 -8.05
N ALA A 365 13.86 9.64 -8.87
CA ALA A 365 14.06 9.65 -10.31
C ALA A 365 13.19 10.72 -10.98
N PRO A 366 13.63 11.30 -12.12
CA PRO A 366 12.76 12.15 -12.93
C PRO A 366 11.49 11.40 -13.33
N GLY A 367 10.32 11.97 -13.07
CA GLY A 367 9.01 11.40 -13.45
C GLY A 367 8.24 10.71 -12.30
N ASP A 368 8.77 10.68 -11.08
CA ASP A 368 8.08 10.09 -9.94
C ASP A 368 6.76 10.81 -9.61
N ALA A 369 6.67 12.13 -9.82
CA ALA A 369 5.45 12.91 -9.61
C ALA A 369 4.28 12.45 -10.52
N ALA A 370 4.56 12.13 -11.78
CA ALA A 370 3.54 11.63 -12.71
C ALA A 370 3.05 10.23 -12.32
N HIS A 371 3.96 9.38 -11.81
CA HIS A 371 3.60 8.07 -11.29
C HIS A 371 2.75 8.18 -10.01
N ARG A 372 3.11 9.09 -9.07
CA ARG A 372 2.30 9.37 -7.87
C ARG A 372 0.89 9.84 -8.23
N ASP A 373 0.78 10.73 -9.21
CA ASP A 373 -0.52 11.20 -9.69
C ASP A 373 -1.37 10.07 -10.28
N THR A 374 -0.73 9.18 -11.07
CA THR A 374 -1.40 8.00 -11.62
C THR A 374 -1.84 7.03 -10.51
N VAL A 375 -1.05 6.87 -9.44
CA VAL A 375 -1.41 6.07 -8.26
C VAL A 375 -2.58 6.68 -7.48
N ARG A 376 -2.60 8.01 -7.28
CA ARG A 376 -3.76 8.70 -6.68
C ARG A 376 -5.02 8.55 -7.53
N ALA A 377 -4.90 8.65 -8.86
CA ALA A 377 -6.02 8.42 -9.78
C ALA A 377 -6.53 6.96 -9.73
N LEU A 378 -5.63 5.98 -9.57
CA LEU A 378 -6.00 4.58 -9.35
C LEU A 378 -6.79 4.44 -8.04
N ALA A 379 -6.32 4.98 -6.92
CA ALA A 379 -6.99 4.88 -5.63
C ALA A 379 -8.42 5.44 -5.69
N ARG A 380 -8.60 6.63 -6.27
CA ARG A 380 -9.94 7.22 -6.48
C ARG A 380 -10.85 6.35 -7.33
N ARG A 381 -10.33 5.76 -8.42
CA ARG A 381 -11.10 4.83 -9.26
C ARG A 381 -11.56 3.61 -8.46
N ARG A 382 -10.66 3.02 -7.66
CA ARG A 382 -10.97 1.84 -6.85
C ARG A 382 -12.01 2.14 -5.78
N LEU A 383 -11.92 3.29 -5.11
CA LEU A 383 -12.94 3.74 -4.16
C LEU A 383 -14.31 3.98 -4.83
N ALA A 384 -14.32 4.59 -6.03
CA ALA A 384 -15.56 4.77 -6.79
C ALA A 384 -16.18 3.44 -7.26
N ASP A 385 -15.35 2.43 -7.56
CA ASP A 385 -15.81 1.07 -7.84
C ASP A 385 -16.30 0.36 -6.55
N ALA A 386 -15.69 0.64 -5.39
CA ALA A 386 -16.07 0.08 -4.09
C ALA A 386 -17.44 0.59 -3.60
N ALA A 387 -17.79 1.85 -3.90
CA ALA A 387 -19.11 2.42 -3.61
C ALA A 387 -20.24 1.79 -4.44
N ARG A 388 -19.93 1.09 -5.54
CA ARG A 388 -20.93 0.51 -6.44
C ARG A 388 -21.20 -0.96 -6.12
N PRO A 389 -22.45 -1.39 -5.92
CA PRO A 389 -22.78 -2.79 -5.73
C PRO A 389 -22.55 -3.56 -7.05
N ARG A 390 -21.44 -4.30 -7.12
CA ARG A 390 -21.11 -5.20 -8.23
C ARG A 390 -20.98 -6.66 -7.76
N PRO A 391 -21.21 -7.64 -8.64
CA PRO A 391 -20.77 -9.00 -8.40
C PRO A 391 -19.27 -9.00 -8.08
N TYR A 392 -18.88 -9.81 -7.10
CA TYR A 392 -17.48 -9.90 -6.71
C TYR A 392 -16.64 -10.47 -7.86
N ASP A 393 -15.61 -9.73 -8.24
CA ASP A 393 -14.55 -10.21 -9.11
C ASP A 393 -13.33 -10.55 -8.24
N ALA A 394 -12.96 -11.82 -8.23
CA ALA A 394 -11.81 -12.32 -7.47
C ALA A 394 -10.48 -11.71 -7.93
N TYR A 395 -10.40 -11.22 -9.18
CA TYR A 395 -9.22 -10.60 -9.75
C TYR A 395 -9.14 -9.10 -9.45
N ALA A 396 -10.18 -8.33 -9.80
CA ALA A 396 -10.12 -6.87 -9.77
C ALA A 396 -10.98 -6.21 -8.68
N GLY A 397 -11.74 -6.98 -7.89
CA GLY A 397 -12.68 -6.45 -6.92
C GLY A 397 -12.06 -5.49 -5.90
N PRO A 398 -12.84 -4.53 -5.36
CA PRO A 398 -12.38 -3.65 -4.26
C PRO A 398 -12.02 -4.49 -3.03
N PHE A 399 -11.23 -4.07 -2.05
CA PHE A 399 -11.06 -4.72 -0.73
C PHE A 399 -12.23 -4.39 0.21
N LEU A 400 -12.43 -5.17 1.26
CA LEU A 400 -13.36 -4.83 2.34
C LEU A 400 -13.01 -3.48 2.97
N ALA A 401 -11.71 -3.20 3.14
CA ALA A 401 -11.23 -1.91 3.62
C ALA A 401 -11.53 -0.75 2.64
N GLU A 402 -11.48 -1.00 1.32
CA GLU A 402 -11.87 0.00 0.32
C GLU A 402 -13.39 0.26 0.35
N ILE A 403 -14.20 -0.78 0.58
CA ILE A 403 -15.66 -0.65 0.74
C ILE A 403 -15.98 0.15 2.01
N ALA A 404 -15.29 -0.12 3.13
CA ALA A 404 -15.46 0.63 4.37
C ALA A 404 -15.05 2.10 4.19
N ALA A 405 -13.92 2.35 3.54
CA ALA A 405 -13.42 3.70 3.27
C ALA A 405 -14.34 4.48 2.32
N ALA A 406 -14.88 3.83 1.29
CA ALA A 406 -15.81 4.46 0.35
C ALA A 406 -17.13 4.86 1.03
N ALA A 407 -17.63 4.07 1.99
CA ALA A 407 -18.84 4.39 2.75
C ALA A 407 -18.66 5.64 3.63
N ARG A 408 -17.46 5.86 4.21
CA ARG A 408 -17.15 7.11 4.95
C ARG A 408 -17.17 8.35 4.04
N GLY A 409 -16.83 8.17 2.76
CA GLY A 409 -16.71 9.23 1.77
C GLY A 409 -18.04 9.91 1.37
N GLU A 410 -19.18 9.27 1.63
CA GLU A 410 -20.51 9.80 1.27
C GLU A 410 -21.07 10.81 2.29
N ASP A 411 -20.46 10.92 3.47
CA ASP A 411 -20.89 11.79 4.58
C ASP A 411 -20.16 13.17 4.63
N PHE A 412 -19.39 13.52 3.58
CA PHE A 412 -18.64 14.79 3.49
C PHE A 412 -19.37 15.93 2.77
#